data_AF-A0A7S2CIL5-F1
#
_entry.id   AF-A0A7S2CIL5-F1
#
_cell.length_a   1.000
_cell.length_b   1.000
_cell.length_c   1.000
_cell.angle_alpha   90.00
_cell.angle_beta   90.00
_cell.angle_gamma   90.00
#
_symmetry.space_group_name_H-M   'P 1'
#
loop_
_entity.id
_entity.type
_entity.pdbx_description
1 polymer ?
#
loop_
_entity_poly.entity_id
_entity_poly.type
_entity_poly.pdbx_seq_one_letter_code
_entity_poly.pdbx_strand_id
1 'polypeptide(L)'
;ERHGYDVVIYEKAPVFRDPLSVLLTEPPSYRPAAWSKVDALLTALAAGKHDWLLWMDCDSFFMDQDVRLEDVIAMAEAQRPGEVDGKRDVDELRGLVARWEAGPSGGRPPQGLLEWYDDLLDGHWRSSGASWAASSSIGTPFPANRTLGWGDWLSRERRFHLIASEDGLMLNTGIMLVRSSVWSWQFFQKVRWMTFGVSPVTQHPWWEQTAMVYLLQLPSTLAHAARQRQPPFEDVGPDSPERGYAPACLMLSQKHINGYPPIVASALRTHVAFDSGDFIVSFSGCKVYSSQEVCNQLFLGYFFQAHDMQAHMADPVLRSWLWA
;
A
#
# COMPACT_ATOMS: atom_id res chain seq x y z
N GLU A 1 -10.46 -19.45 1.75
CA GLU A 1 -11.55 -20.43 1.80
C GLU A 1 -12.61 -20.10 2.86
N ARG A 2 -12.28 -20.12 4.16
CA ARG A 2 -13.24 -19.90 5.28
C ARG A 2 -14.22 -18.73 5.07
N HIS A 3 -13.70 -17.57 4.67
CA HIS A 3 -14.49 -16.35 4.46
C HIS A 3 -14.88 -16.10 2.99
N GLY A 4 -14.64 -17.05 2.10
CA GLY A 4 -14.98 -16.90 0.67
C GLY A 4 -14.09 -15.94 -0.12
N TYR A 5 -12.93 -15.54 0.41
CA TYR A 5 -11.97 -14.70 -0.34
C TYR A 5 -11.24 -15.47 -1.44
N ASP A 6 -11.03 -14.80 -2.57
CA ASP A 6 -10.10 -15.25 -3.60
C ASP A 6 -8.65 -14.97 -3.16
N VAL A 7 -7.76 -15.93 -3.44
CA VAL A 7 -6.34 -15.84 -3.07
C VAL A 7 -5.50 -16.02 -4.32
N VAL A 8 -4.55 -15.11 -4.54
CA VAL A 8 -3.56 -15.20 -5.61
C VAL A 8 -2.18 -15.26 -5.00
N ILE A 9 -1.47 -16.36 -5.25
CA ILE A 9 -0.10 -16.57 -4.78
C ILE A 9 0.84 -16.47 -5.99
N TYR A 10 1.85 -15.63 -5.88
CA TYR A 10 2.86 -15.45 -6.91
C TYR A 10 4.14 -16.22 -6.54
N GLU A 11 4.37 -17.37 -7.20
CA GLU A 11 5.61 -18.15 -7.03
C GLU A 11 6.84 -17.45 -7.62
N LYS A 12 6.62 -16.47 -8.50
CA LYS A 12 7.64 -15.64 -9.13
C LYS A 12 7.20 -14.19 -9.05
N ALA A 13 8.17 -13.29 -8.88
CA ALA A 13 7.98 -11.85 -8.96
C ALA A 13 7.15 -11.48 -10.20
N PRO A 14 5.88 -11.05 -10.05
CA PRO A 14 5.07 -10.65 -11.20
C PRO A 14 5.61 -9.35 -11.78
N VAL A 15 5.39 -9.17 -13.08
CA VAL A 15 5.65 -7.91 -13.78
C VAL A 15 4.34 -7.50 -14.44
N PHE A 16 3.81 -6.34 -14.06
CA PHE A 16 2.63 -5.79 -14.69
C PHE A 16 3.01 -5.38 -16.12
N ARG A 17 2.31 -5.94 -17.09
CA ARG A 17 2.57 -5.71 -18.51
C ARG A 17 1.61 -4.65 -19.03
N ASP A 18 2.14 -3.45 -19.22
CA ASP A 18 1.44 -2.32 -19.79
C ASP A 18 2.32 -1.63 -20.84
N PRO A 19 1.80 -0.64 -21.57
CA PRO A 19 2.62 0.05 -22.56
C PRO A 19 3.81 0.81 -21.95
N LEU A 20 3.83 1.04 -20.63
CA LEU A 20 4.96 1.64 -19.91
C LEU A 20 6.02 0.62 -19.48
N SER A 21 5.79 -0.69 -19.59
CA SER A 21 6.77 -1.72 -19.22
C SER A 21 8.09 -1.60 -19.99
N VAL A 22 8.09 -0.96 -21.16
CA VAL A 22 9.31 -0.67 -21.95
C VAL A 22 10.24 0.35 -21.29
N LEU A 23 9.75 1.09 -20.29
CA LEU A 23 10.51 2.09 -19.54
C LEU A 23 11.19 1.52 -18.29
N LEU A 24 10.94 0.25 -17.96
CA LEU A 24 11.68 -0.43 -16.91
C LEU A 24 13.15 -0.53 -17.32
N THR A 25 14.01 0.15 -16.59
CA THR A 25 15.43 0.29 -16.92
C THR A 25 16.30 -0.81 -16.33
N GLU A 26 15.85 -1.43 -15.25
CA GLU A 26 16.54 -2.53 -14.61
C GLU A 26 16.09 -3.86 -15.22
N PRO A 27 17.02 -4.78 -15.54
CA PRO A 27 16.60 -6.12 -15.92
C PRO A 27 15.80 -6.76 -14.78
N PRO A 28 14.78 -7.59 -15.08
CA PRO A 28 13.92 -8.17 -14.03
C PRO A 28 14.67 -8.91 -12.91
N SER A 29 15.86 -9.45 -13.19
CA SER A 29 16.72 -10.12 -12.21
C SER A 29 17.39 -9.19 -11.20
N TYR A 30 17.48 -7.89 -11.49
CA TYR A 30 18.10 -6.89 -10.61
C TYR A 30 17.08 -6.12 -9.77
N ARG A 31 15.81 -6.15 -10.16
CA ARG A 31 14.75 -5.48 -9.42
C ARG A 31 14.50 -6.23 -8.11
N PRO A 32 14.63 -5.57 -6.93
CA PRO A 32 14.31 -6.20 -5.65
C PRO A 32 12.90 -6.78 -5.65
N ALA A 33 12.75 -7.99 -5.11
CA ALA A 33 11.47 -8.71 -5.11
C ALA A 33 10.33 -7.93 -4.45
N ALA A 34 10.64 -7.07 -3.48
CA ALA A 34 9.68 -6.22 -2.78
C ALA A 34 8.86 -5.35 -3.74
N TRP A 35 9.47 -4.82 -4.81
CA TRP A 35 8.77 -4.04 -5.82
C TRP A 35 7.69 -4.79 -6.59
N SER A 36 7.73 -6.13 -6.61
CA SER A 36 6.79 -6.95 -7.36
C SER A 36 5.38 -6.89 -6.77
N LYS A 37 5.23 -6.46 -5.50
CA LYS A 37 3.91 -6.22 -4.89
C LYS A 37 3.12 -5.14 -5.61
N VAL A 38 3.80 -4.11 -6.10
CA VAL A 38 3.20 -3.03 -6.88
C VAL A 38 2.62 -3.59 -8.19
N ASP A 39 3.36 -4.48 -8.86
CA ASP A 39 2.91 -5.12 -10.10
C ASP A 39 1.77 -6.13 -9.85
N ALA A 40 1.80 -6.86 -8.73
CA ALA A 40 0.72 -7.74 -8.31
C ALA A 40 -0.58 -6.96 -8.07
N LEU A 41 -0.49 -5.86 -7.31
CA LEU A 41 -1.61 -4.98 -7.03
C LEU A 41 -2.17 -4.34 -8.31
N LEU A 42 -1.32 -3.82 -9.20
CA LEU A 42 -1.76 -3.29 -10.50
C LEU A 42 -2.45 -4.36 -11.36
N THR A 43 -1.94 -5.60 -11.35
CA THR A 43 -2.60 -6.71 -12.06
C THR A 43 -3.99 -6.98 -11.50
N ALA A 44 -4.14 -7.03 -10.17
CA ALA A 44 -5.42 -7.25 -9.51
C ALA A 44 -6.42 -6.08 -9.70
N LEU A 45 -5.92 -4.83 -9.63
CA LEU A 45 -6.70 -3.63 -9.91
C LEU A 45 -7.18 -3.61 -11.37
N ALA A 46 -6.31 -3.93 -12.34
CA ALA A 46 -6.66 -3.99 -13.75
C ALA A 46 -7.75 -5.04 -14.04
N ALA A 47 -7.70 -6.18 -13.35
CA ALA A 47 -8.73 -7.20 -13.46
C ALA A 47 -10.10 -6.71 -12.95
N GLY A 48 -10.12 -5.74 -12.04
CA GLY A 48 -11.33 -5.09 -11.53
C GLY A 48 -12.35 -6.08 -11.00
N LYS A 49 -11.92 -7.18 -10.36
CA LYS A 49 -12.81 -8.26 -9.89
C LYS A 49 -13.37 -8.03 -8.49
N HIS A 50 -12.66 -7.28 -7.65
CA HIS A 50 -12.95 -7.10 -6.23
C HIS A 50 -12.99 -5.62 -5.87
N ASP A 51 -13.81 -5.24 -4.89
CA ASP A 51 -13.85 -3.86 -4.38
C ASP A 51 -12.64 -3.52 -3.51
N TRP A 52 -12.09 -4.52 -2.83
CA TRP A 52 -10.93 -4.43 -1.96
C TRP A 52 -9.94 -5.55 -2.25
N LEU A 53 -8.66 -5.22 -2.12
CA LEU A 53 -7.53 -6.12 -2.26
C LEU A 53 -6.74 -6.07 -0.95
N LEU A 54 -6.38 -7.22 -0.40
CA LEU A 54 -5.39 -7.31 0.67
C LEU A 54 -4.05 -7.69 0.04
N TRP A 55 -3.03 -6.85 0.23
CA TRP A 55 -1.64 -7.28 0.11
C TRP A 55 -1.13 -7.79 1.45
N MET A 56 -0.40 -8.89 1.43
CA MET A 56 0.20 -9.52 2.60
C MET A 56 1.55 -10.11 2.20
N ASP A 57 2.62 -9.69 2.88
CA ASP A 57 3.96 -10.26 2.70
C ASP A 57 3.98 -11.74 3.14
N CYS A 58 4.89 -12.52 2.55
CA CYS A 58 4.97 -13.96 2.78
C CYS A 58 5.52 -14.34 4.17
N ASP A 59 6.01 -13.38 4.93
CA ASP A 59 6.50 -13.51 6.30
C ASP A 59 5.44 -13.07 7.33
N SER A 60 4.16 -13.15 6.98
CA SER A 60 3.03 -12.80 7.85
C SER A 60 2.02 -13.94 7.94
N PHE A 61 1.21 -13.98 9.00
CA PHE A 61 0.13 -14.95 9.19
C PHE A 61 -1.14 -14.34 9.76
N PHE A 62 -2.28 -14.93 9.41
CA PHE A 62 -3.51 -14.76 10.18
C PHE A 62 -3.46 -15.61 11.44
N MET A 63 -3.62 -14.96 12.60
CA MET A 63 -3.62 -15.60 13.91
C MET A 63 -5.03 -15.76 14.47
N ASP A 64 -5.94 -14.84 14.11
CA ASP A 64 -7.37 -14.96 14.36
C ASP A 64 -8.12 -15.16 13.04
N GLN A 65 -8.60 -16.38 12.81
CA GLN A 65 -9.34 -16.74 11.60
C GLN A 65 -10.82 -16.37 11.65
N ASP A 66 -11.33 -15.86 12.78
CA ASP A 66 -12.71 -15.43 12.93
C ASP A 66 -12.88 -13.97 12.49
N VAL A 67 -11.83 -13.15 12.62
CA VAL A 67 -11.78 -11.78 12.10
C VAL A 67 -11.86 -11.77 10.58
N ARG A 68 -12.75 -10.93 10.04
CA ARG A 68 -12.92 -10.74 8.61
C ARG A 68 -12.26 -9.45 8.13
N LEU A 69 -11.96 -9.38 6.83
CA LEU A 69 -11.44 -8.15 6.22
C LEU A 69 -12.47 -7.03 6.28
N GLU A 70 -13.75 -7.36 6.19
CA GLU A 70 -14.82 -6.39 6.35
C GLU A 70 -14.86 -5.78 7.76
N ASP A 71 -14.45 -6.51 8.79
CA ASP A 71 -14.38 -5.97 10.16
C ASP A 71 -13.26 -4.92 10.27
N VAL A 72 -12.11 -5.19 9.65
CA VAL A 72 -10.99 -4.23 9.56
C VAL A 72 -11.38 -3.00 8.75
N ILE A 73 -12.08 -3.18 7.62
CA ILE A 73 -12.57 -2.08 6.80
C ILE A 73 -13.62 -1.26 7.58
N ALA A 74 -14.56 -1.91 8.26
CA ALA A 74 -15.57 -1.23 9.06
C ALA A 74 -14.94 -0.44 10.23
N MET A 75 -13.90 -0.98 10.86
CA MET A 75 -13.12 -0.28 11.88
C MET A 75 -12.46 0.97 11.30
N ALA A 76 -11.88 0.88 10.11
CA ALA A 76 -11.33 2.01 9.38
C ALA A 76 -12.40 3.06 9.04
N GLU A 77 -13.57 2.63 8.53
CA GLU A 77 -14.71 3.49 8.22
C GLU A 77 -15.26 4.20 9.47
N ALA A 78 -15.23 3.54 10.62
CA ALA A 78 -15.66 4.12 11.90
C ALA A 78 -14.72 5.23 12.41
N GLN A 79 -13.41 5.13 12.16
CA GLN A 79 -12.44 6.17 12.56
C GLN A 79 -12.57 7.44 11.72
N ARG A 80 -12.98 7.31 10.45
CA ARG A 80 -13.19 8.44 9.55
C ARG A 80 -14.42 8.19 8.67
N PRO A 81 -15.62 8.57 9.14
CA PRO A 81 -16.84 8.43 8.35
C PRO A 81 -16.69 9.19 7.03
N GLY A 82 -16.43 8.46 5.95
CA GLY A 82 -16.33 9.01 4.60
C GLY A 82 -17.69 9.01 3.91
N GLU A 83 -17.80 9.77 2.82
CA GLU A 83 -18.93 9.58 1.88
C GLU A 83 -18.80 8.20 1.24
N VAL A 84 -19.72 7.28 1.54
CA VAL A 84 -19.72 5.92 1.00
C VAL A 84 -20.49 5.90 -0.32
N ASP A 85 -19.76 5.66 -1.41
CA ASP A 85 -20.36 5.50 -2.75
C ASP A 85 -19.64 4.38 -3.51
N GLY A 86 -19.63 3.17 -2.90
CA GLY A 86 -18.71 2.09 -3.27
C GLY A 86 -18.93 1.44 -4.63
N LYS A 87 -20.13 1.51 -5.23
CA LYS A 87 -20.40 0.82 -6.51
C LYS A 87 -19.82 1.53 -7.75
N ARG A 88 -19.45 2.81 -7.64
CA ARG A 88 -18.94 3.57 -8.79
C ARG A 88 -17.46 3.31 -9.08
N ASP A 89 -16.68 2.98 -8.05
CA ASP A 89 -15.21 2.97 -8.14
C ASP A 89 -14.66 1.90 -9.09
N VAL A 90 -15.18 0.66 -9.04
CA VAL A 90 -14.67 -0.45 -9.86
C VAL A 90 -15.03 -0.29 -11.33
N ASP A 91 -16.25 0.15 -11.64
CA ASP A 91 -16.67 0.37 -13.03
C ASP A 91 -15.93 1.56 -13.66
N GLU A 92 -15.73 2.63 -12.88
CA GLU A 92 -14.92 3.77 -13.28
C GLU A 92 -13.45 3.37 -13.52
N LEU A 93 -12.89 2.55 -12.63
CA LEU A 93 -11.56 1.98 -12.78
C LEU A 93 -11.45 1.14 -14.05
N ARG A 94 -12.39 0.22 -14.31
CA ARG A 94 -12.40 -0.61 -15.54
C ARG A 94 -12.39 0.26 -16.79
N GLY A 95 -13.19 1.33 -16.82
CA GLY A 95 -13.21 2.29 -17.93
C GLY A 95 -11.87 3.03 -18.11
N LEU A 96 -11.21 3.39 -17.01
CA LEU A 96 -9.88 3.99 -17.06
C LEU A 96 -8.81 2.99 -17.54
N VAL A 97 -8.80 1.77 -17.01
CA VAL A 97 -7.85 0.71 -17.36
C VAL A 97 -7.99 0.33 -18.83
N ALA A 98 -9.21 0.21 -19.36
CA ALA A 98 -9.41 -0.07 -20.78
C ALA A 98 -8.80 1.02 -21.68
N ARG A 99 -8.92 2.30 -21.30
CA ARG A 99 -8.26 3.42 -22.01
C ARG A 99 -6.74 3.38 -21.84
N TRP A 100 -6.27 3.02 -20.65
CA TRP A 100 -4.84 2.85 -20.36
C TRP A 100 -4.23 1.77 -21.27
N GLU A 101 -4.83 0.59 -21.33
CA GLU A 101 -4.35 -0.52 -22.14
C GLU A 101 -4.39 -0.23 -23.64
N ALA A 102 -5.40 0.53 -24.10
CA ALA A 102 -5.47 0.97 -25.49
C ALA A 102 -4.32 1.90 -25.88
N GLY A 103 -3.78 2.68 -24.93
CA GLY A 103 -2.68 3.61 -25.14
C GLY A 103 -3.00 4.77 -26.10
N PRO A 104 -2.01 5.63 -26.40
CA PRO A 104 -2.19 6.74 -27.34
C PRO A 104 -2.30 6.27 -28.79
N SER A 105 -3.19 6.89 -29.56
CA SER A 105 -3.21 6.73 -31.02
C SER A 105 -1.91 7.26 -31.64
N GLY A 106 -1.20 6.43 -32.42
CA GLY A 106 -0.17 6.90 -33.35
C GLY A 106 1.30 6.75 -32.94
N GLY A 107 1.65 5.88 -31.98
CA GLY A 107 3.05 5.56 -31.65
C GLY A 107 3.85 6.75 -31.13
N ARG A 108 3.98 6.89 -29.80
CA ARG A 108 4.73 8.00 -29.19
C ARG A 108 6.13 7.57 -28.78
N PRO A 109 7.12 8.49 -28.79
CA PRO A 109 8.40 8.23 -28.11
C PRO A 109 8.18 8.05 -26.61
N PRO A 110 9.11 7.39 -25.88
CA PRO A 110 9.04 7.13 -24.44
C PRO A 110 8.56 8.32 -23.57
N GLN A 111 9.15 9.51 -23.78
CA GLN A 111 8.78 10.71 -23.03
C GLN A 111 7.33 11.14 -23.28
N GLY A 112 6.92 11.15 -24.55
CA GLY A 112 5.54 11.48 -24.93
C GLY A 112 4.51 10.44 -24.51
N LEU A 113 4.96 9.23 -24.14
CA LEU A 113 4.13 8.18 -23.58
C LEU A 113 3.81 8.46 -22.11
N LEU A 114 4.81 8.78 -21.28
CA LEU A 114 4.60 9.17 -19.88
C LEU A 114 3.68 10.39 -19.76
N GLU A 115 3.91 11.42 -20.55
CA GLU A 115 3.07 12.62 -20.58
C GLU A 115 1.62 12.28 -20.92
N TRP A 116 1.38 11.40 -21.89
CA TRP A 116 0.04 10.98 -22.26
C TRP A 116 -0.68 10.22 -21.14
N TYR A 117 0.00 9.27 -20.50
CA TYR A 117 -0.58 8.52 -19.39
C TYR A 117 -0.88 9.40 -18.19
N ASP A 118 0.00 10.36 -17.93
CA ASP A 118 -0.23 11.34 -16.89
C ASP A 118 -1.41 12.26 -17.21
N ASP A 119 -1.53 12.71 -18.46
CA ASP A 119 -2.68 13.50 -18.93
C ASP A 119 -3.99 12.69 -18.88
N LEU A 120 -3.94 11.37 -19.14
CA LEU A 120 -5.10 10.47 -19.01
C LEU A 120 -5.58 10.41 -17.56
N LEU A 121 -4.65 10.22 -16.61
CA LEU A 121 -4.94 10.19 -15.18
C LEU A 121 -5.47 11.55 -14.68
N ASP A 122 -4.80 12.65 -15.01
CA ASP A 122 -5.23 13.99 -14.61
C ASP A 122 -6.53 14.44 -15.31
N GLY A 123 -6.73 14.02 -16.56
CA GLY A 123 -7.95 14.27 -17.32
C GLY A 123 -9.18 13.67 -16.64
N HIS A 124 -9.03 12.47 -16.08
CA HIS A 124 -10.09 11.82 -15.32
C HIS A 124 -10.56 12.69 -14.15
N TRP A 125 -9.64 13.15 -13.30
CA TRP A 125 -9.95 13.98 -12.14
C TRP A 125 -10.52 15.36 -12.50
N ARG A 126 -10.16 15.89 -13.67
CA ARG A 126 -10.77 17.12 -14.19
C ARG A 126 -12.21 16.90 -14.65
N SER A 127 -12.51 15.74 -15.24
CA SER A 127 -13.84 15.43 -15.78
C SER A 127 -14.85 14.92 -14.76
N SER A 128 -14.41 14.31 -13.66
CA SER A 128 -15.30 13.68 -12.66
C SER A 128 -16.18 14.70 -11.90
N GLY A 129 -16.02 16.00 -12.16
CA GLY A 129 -16.87 17.02 -11.57
C GLY A 129 -16.76 17.09 -10.04
N ALA A 130 -15.76 16.42 -9.45
CA ALA A 130 -15.36 16.59 -8.06
C ALA A 130 -15.11 18.09 -7.87
N SER A 131 -16.13 18.77 -7.34
CA SER A 131 -16.28 20.22 -7.48
C SER A 131 -15.00 20.92 -7.03
N TRP A 132 -14.27 21.47 -8.01
CA TRP A 132 -13.11 22.31 -7.79
C TRP A 132 -13.46 23.55 -6.95
N ALA A 133 -14.75 23.90 -6.90
CA ALA A 133 -15.30 25.05 -6.22
C ALA A 133 -16.04 24.63 -4.94
N ALA A 134 -15.41 24.82 -3.77
CA ALA A 134 -16.06 25.28 -2.52
C ALA A 134 -15.20 25.13 -1.25
N SER A 135 -14.05 24.44 -1.28
CA SER A 135 -13.17 24.31 -0.10
C SER A 135 -11.97 25.27 -0.13
N SER A 136 -12.10 26.42 -0.81
CA SER A 136 -11.07 27.47 -0.88
C SER A 136 -10.81 28.19 0.46
N SER A 137 -11.35 27.69 1.58
CA SER A 137 -11.09 28.25 2.91
C SER A 137 -9.84 27.70 3.60
N ILE A 138 -9.21 26.62 3.09
CA ILE A 138 -7.96 26.11 3.65
C ILE A 138 -6.78 26.67 2.84
N GLY A 139 -6.26 27.80 3.32
CA GLY A 139 -5.49 28.81 2.58
C GLY A 139 -4.06 28.48 2.11
N THR A 140 -3.68 27.22 1.89
CA THR A 140 -2.48 26.93 1.09
C THR A 140 -2.70 25.79 0.10
N PRO A 141 -2.33 26.00 -1.18
CA PRO A 141 -2.38 24.93 -2.17
C PRO A 141 -1.44 23.80 -1.76
N PHE A 142 -1.93 22.57 -1.88
CA PHE A 142 -1.10 21.39 -1.73
C PHE A 142 0.01 21.43 -2.80
N PRO A 143 1.26 21.04 -2.48
CA PRO A 143 2.33 21.11 -3.46
C PRO A 143 2.03 20.17 -4.63
N ALA A 144 1.93 20.73 -5.84
CA ALA A 144 1.85 19.98 -7.08
C ALA A 144 3.23 19.90 -7.72
N ASN A 145 3.66 18.70 -8.08
CA ASN A 145 4.91 18.44 -8.77
C ASN A 145 4.74 17.21 -9.66
N ARG A 146 4.51 17.47 -10.95
CA ARG A 146 4.31 16.44 -11.97
C ARG A 146 5.45 15.42 -12.00
N THR A 147 6.69 15.89 -11.91
CA THR A 147 7.90 15.06 -11.91
C THR A 147 7.97 14.13 -10.70
N LEU A 148 7.53 14.59 -9.53
CA LEU A 148 7.48 13.79 -8.31
C LEU A 148 6.18 12.97 -8.20
N GLY A 149 5.29 13.06 -9.19
CA GLY A 149 3.98 12.39 -9.19
C GLY A 149 2.93 13.05 -8.30
N TRP A 150 3.21 14.23 -7.73
CA TRP A 150 2.28 14.95 -6.86
C TRP A 150 1.30 15.77 -7.69
N GLY A 151 0.02 15.53 -7.46
CA GLY A 151 -1.06 16.30 -8.07
C GLY A 151 -2.23 16.45 -7.12
N ASP A 152 -3.22 17.23 -7.55
CA ASP A 152 -4.39 17.54 -6.74
C ASP A 152 -5.16 16.29 -6.29
N TRP A 153 -5.18 15.26 -7.13
CA TRP A 153 -5.81 13.96 -6.87
C TRP A 153 -5.37 13.34 -5.52
N LEU A 154 -4.13 13.59 -5.10
CA LEU A 154 -3.57 13.04 -3.87
C LEU A 154 -4.19 13.68 -2.62
N SER A 155 -4.54 14.97 -2.68
CA SER A 155 -5.01 15.75 -1.53
C SER A 155 -6.52 15.99 -1.53
N ARG A 156 -7.16 15.90 -2.69
CA ARG A 156 -8.60 16.14 -2.85
C ARG A 156 -9.45 14.97 -2.44
N GLU A 157 -8.95 13.77 -2.63
CA GLU A 157 -9.68 12.57 -2.29
C GLU A 157 -9.82 12.46 -0.77
N ARG A 158 -11.07 12.48 -0.30
CA ARG A 158 -11.44 12.43 1.13
C ARG A 158 -11.85 11.03 1.56
N ARG A 159 -12.31 10.21 0.62
CA ARG A 159 -12.57 8.79 0.85
C ARG A 159 -11.21 8.09 0.92
N PHE A 160 -11.06 7.19 1.88
CA PHE A 160 -9.85 6.40 1.91
C PHE A 160 -9.94 5.24 0.90
N HIS A 161 -8.81 5.01 0.26
CA HIS A 161 -8.57 3.99 -0.76
C HIS A 161 -7.41 3.07 -0.36
N LEU A 162 -6.65 3.47 0.65
CA LEU A 162 -5.55 2.70 1.23
C LEU A 162 -5.73 2.64 2.74
N ILE A 163 -5.74 1.44 3.31
CA ILE A 163 -5.59 1.19 4.74
C ILE A 163 -4.24 0.53 4.92
N ALA A 164 -3.39 1.13 5.75
CA ALA A 164 -2.08 0.60 6.08
C ALA A 164 -1.80 0.79 7.57
N SER A 165 -0.61 0.39 8.02
CA SER A 165 -0.17 0.62 9.39
C SER A 165 1.15 1.40 9.41
N GLU A 166 1.37 2.13 10.50
CA GLU A 166 2.65 2.78 10.78
C GLU A 166 3.43 1.96 11.79
N ASP A 167 4.72 1.82 11.56
CA ASP A 167 5.67 1.41 12.56
C ASP A 167 6.63 2.55 12.91
N GLY A 168 7.61 2.30 13.78
CA GLY A 168 8.59 3.33 14.12
C GLY A 168 9.51 3.79 12.99
N LEU A 169 9.39 3.19 11.81
CA LEU A 169 10.07 3.53 10.58
C LEU A 169 9.09 4.10 9.54
N MET A 170 7.94 4.65 9.98
CA MET A 170 6.87 5.25 9.17
C MET A 170 5.89 4.21 8.61
N LEU A 171 5.36 4.43 7.40
CA LEU A 171 4.45 3.54 6.71
C LEU A 171 5.06 2.14 6.58
N ASN A 172 4.32 1.12 6.98
CA ASN A 172 4.63 -0.26 6.70
C ASN A 172 3.77 -0.77 5.53
N THR A 173 4.41 -1.43 4.55
CA THR A 173 3.74 -1.94 3.34
C THR A 173 3.68 -3.46 3.27
N GLY A 174 3.94 -4.14 4.40
CA GLY A 174 3.82 -5.60 4.50
C GLY A 174 2.38 -6.06 4.50
N ILE A 175 1.48 -5.29 5.11
CA ILE A 175 0.04 -5.54 5.13
C ILE A 175 -0.71 -4.26 4.73
N MET A 176 -1.48 -4.32 3.65
CA MET A 176 -2.25 -3.17 3.16
C MET A 176 -3.60 -3.63 2.59
N LEU A 177 -4.67 -2.90 2.89
CA LEU A 177 -5.91 -2.99 2.12
C LEU A 177 -5.99 -1.86 1.09
N VAL A 178 -6.25 -2.23 -0.15
CA VAL A 178 -6.32 -1.32 -1.30
C VAL A 178 -7.70 -1.42 -1.91
N ARG A 179 -8.43 -0.31 -1.99
CA ARG A 179 -9.71 -0.22 -2.69
C ARG A 179 -9.46 -0.24 -4.19
N SER A 180 -10.26 -0.98 -4.95
CA SER A 180 -10.23 -0.95 -6.41
C SER A 180 -10.89 0.30 -6.94
N SER A 181 -10.09 1.36 -7.08
CA SER A 181 -10.52 2.67 -7.54
C SER A 181 -9.52 3.31 -8.49
N VAL A 182 -9.94 4.38 -9.18
CA VAL A 182 -9.03 5.20 -9.99
C VAL A 182 -7.93 5.82 -9.15
N TRP A 183 -8.21 6.21 -7.90
CA TRP A 183 -7.20 6.74 -7.00
C TRP A 183 -6.09 5.72 -6.73
N SER A 184 -6.45 4.48 -6.36
CA SER A 184 -5.48 3.42 -6.09
C SER A 184 -4.67 3.07 -7.34
N TRP A 185 -5.34 2.97 -8.48
CA TRP A 185 -4.67 2.76 -9.77
C TRP A 185 -3.63 3.84 -10.06
N GLN A 186 -4.02 5.11 -9.98
CA GLN A 186 -3.11 6.23 -10.17
C GLN A 186 -1.96 6.18 -9.18
N PHE A 187 -2.27 5.97 -7.89
CA PHE A 187 -1.26 5.89 -6.84
C PHE A 187 -0.20 4.82 -7.12
N PHE A 188 -0.60 3.58 -7.38
CA PHE A 188 0.35 2.49 -7.65
C PHE A 188 1.07 2.65 -8.99
N GLN A 189 0.46 3.28 -9.99
CA GLN A 189 1.18 3.67 -11.20
C GLN A 189 2.28 4.69 -10.89
N LYS A 190 2.01 5.71 -10.07
CA LYS A 190 3.04 6.68 -9.64
C LYS A 190 4.15 6.03 -8.83
N VAL A 191 3.83 5.10 -7.92
CA VAL A 191 4.82 4.30 -7.19
C VAL A 191 5.69 3.53 -8.18
N ARG A 192 5.08 2.82 -9.13
CA ARG A 192 5.79 2.06 -10.17
C ARG A 192 6.67 2.95 -11.04
N TRP A 193 6.24 4.17 -11.38
CA TRP A 193 7.03 5.09 -12.20
C TRP A 193 8.35 5.50 -11.54
N MET A 194 8.44 5.44 -10.20
CA MET A 194 9.72 5.67 -9.49
C MET A 194 10.75 4.56 -9.75
N THR A 195 10.38 3.48 -10.46
CA THR A 195 11.30 2.45 -10.95
C THR A 195 11.81 2.71 -12.36
N PHE A 196 11.29 3.73 -13.05
CA PHE A 196 11.73 4.09 -14.39
C PHE A 196 12.99 4.97 -14.30
N GLY A 197 14.03 4.62 -15.04
CA GLY A 197 15.26 5.39 -15.05
C GLY A 197 16.17 5.09 -13.86
N VAL A 198 17.06 6.04 -13.57
CA VAL A 198 17.93 6.01 -12.39
C VAL A 198 17.26 6.82 -11.30
N SER A 199 16.48 6.14 -10.45
CA SER A 199 15.79 6.75 -9.32
C SER A 199 16.53 6.43 -8.02
N PRO A 200 16.79 7.41 -7.15
CA PRO A 200 17.38 7.13 -5.84
C PRO A 200 16.48 6.25 -4.96
N VAL A 201 15.17 6.19 -5.27
CA VAL A 201 14.21 5.37 -4.54
C VAL A 201 14.42 3.88 -4.77
N THR A 202 14.87 3.45 -5.97
CA THR A 202 15.16 2.03 -6.23
C THR A 202 16.39 1.53 -5.47
N GLN A 203 17.27 2.45 -5.06
CA GLN A 203 18.47 2.16 -4.27
C GLN A 203 18.22 2.21 -2.76
N HIS A 204 17.05 2.68 -2.32
CA HIS A 204 16.73 2.75 -0.90
C HIS A 204 16.44 1.35 -0.34
N PRO A 205 16.92 1.00 0.87
CA PRO A 205 16.70 -0.33 1.46
C PRO A 205 15.24 -0.66 1.80
N TRP A 206 14.32 0.31 1.74
CA TRP A 206 12.88 0.08 1.91
C TRP A 206 12.11 0.10 0.58
N TRP A 207 12.79 0.25 -0.56
CA TRP A 207 12.22 0.03 -1.90
C TRP A 207 10.88 0.75 -2.14
N GLU A 208 9.81 0.00 -2.45
CA GLU A 208 8.48 0.54 -2.70
C GLU A 208 7.87 1.25 -1.49
N GLN A 209 8.22 0.83 -0.27
CA GLN A 209 7.78 1.52 0.95
C GLN A 209 8.27 2.96 0.96
N THR A 210 9.52 3.19 0.56
CA THR A 210 10.06 4.55 0.42
C THR A 210 9.33 5.33 -0.65
N ALA A 211 9.04 4.73 -1.80
CA ALA A 211 8.25 5.39 -2.86
C ALA A 211 6.86 5.82 -2.36
N MET A 212 6.19 4.95 -1.60
CA MET A 212 4.90 5.23 -1.01
C MET A 212 4.98 6.35 0.05
N VAL A 213 6.00 6.36 0.92
CA VAL A 213 6.25 7.48 1.86
C VAL A 213 6.48 8.79 1.11
N TYR A 214 7.26 8.78 0.02
CA TYR A 214 7.51 9.97 -0.80
C TYR A 214 6.25 10.55 -1.43
N LEU A 215 5.30 9.69 -1.83
CA LEU A 215 4.03 10.12 -2.41
C LEU A 215 3.01 10.52 -1.35
N LEU A 216 2.85 9.72 -0.30
CA LEU A 216 1.77 9.92 0.66
C LEU A 216 2.11 10.98 1.72
N GLN A 217 3.35 10.99 2.21
CA GLN A 217 3.71 11.77 3.40
C GLN A 217 4.40 13.09 3.07
N LEU A 218 5.39 13.07 2.18
CA LEU A 218 6.22 14.25 1.94
C LEU A 218 5.41 15.49 1.50
N PRO A 219 4.43 15.40 0.59
CA PRO A 219 3.60 16.55 0.21
C PRO A 219 2.83 17.16 1.38
N SER A 220 2.23 16.31 2.23
CA SER A 220 1.47 16.73 3.41
C SER A 220 2.38 17.41 4.43
N THR A 221 3.55 16.84 4.69
CA THR A 221 4.56 17.42 5.58
C THR A 221 5.05 18.78 5.09
N LEU A 222 5.32 18.92 3.78
CA LEU A 222 5.74 20.20 3.19
C LEU A 222 4.62 21.24 3.24
N ALA A 223 3.38 20.85 2.96
CA ALA A 223 2.22 21.73 3.04
C ALA A 223 2.02 22.24 4.48
N HIS A 224 2.14 21.35 5.46
CA HIS A 224 2.04 21.68 6.87
C HIS A 224 3.17 22.62 7.33
N ALA A 225 4.42 22.29 7.00
CA ALA A 225 5.58 23.13 7.30
C ALA A 225 5.47 24.53 6.67
N ALA A 226 4.88 24.64 5.48
CA ALA A 226 4.63 25.94 4.83
C ALA A 226 3.59 26.78 5.59
N ARG A 227 2.56 26.17 6.18
CA ARG A 227 1.55 26.86 7.00
C ARG A 227 2.12 27.36 8.33
N GLN A 228 2.91 26.52 8.99
CA GLN A 228 3.50 26.84 10.30
C GLN A 228 4.52 27.99 10.27
N ARG A 229 4.95 28.47 9.10
CA ARG A 229 5.75 29.70 9.00
C ARG A 229 5.02 30.97 9.46
N GLN A 230 3.71 30.89 9.74
CA GLN A 230 2.93 31.98 10.32
C GLN A 230 2.76 31.76 11.83
N PRO A 231 3.40 32.56 12.70
CA PRO A 231 3.21 32.47 14.15
C PRO A 231 1.79 32.92 14.56
N PRO A 232 1.22 32.36 15.65
CA PRO A 232 1.83 31.39 16.57
C PRO A 232 1.75 29.93 16.07
N PHE A 233 2.78 29.14 16.39
CA PHE A 233 2.80 27.70 16.13
C PHE A 233 1.80 27.01 17.06
N GLU A 234 0.62 26.65 16.55
CA GLU A 234 -0.27 25.73 17.26
C GLU A 234 0.23 24.30 17.08
N ASP A 235 0.42 23.59 18.19
CA ASP A 235 0.68 22.15 18.17
C ASP A 235 -0.55 21.45 17.58
N VAL A 236 -0.39 20.88 16.40
CA VAL A 236 -1.45 20.15 15.71
C VAL A 236 -1.89 18.88 16.45
N GLY A 237 -1.18 18.44 17.49
CA GLY A 237 -1.54 17.21 18.22
C GLY A 237 -1.41 15.95 17.36
N PRO A 238 -1.45 14.75 17.98
CA PRO A 238 -1.32 13.48 17.27
C PRO A 238 -2.51 13.18 16.34
N ASP A 239 -3.69 13.72 16.66
CA ASP A 239 -4.94 13.44 15.95
C ASP A 239 -5.22 14.40 14.79
N SER A 240 -4.27 15.30 14.46
CA SER A 240 -4.51 16.25 13.37
C SER A 240 -4.59 15.52 12.03
N PRO A 241 -5.66 15.78 11.25
CA PRO A 241 -5.78 15.27 9.89
C PRO A 241 -4.69 15.80 8.95
N GLU A 242 -3.85 16.73 9.40
CA GLU A 242 -2.74 17.32 8.65
C GLU A 242 -1.40 16.59 8.84
N ARG A 243 -1.30 15.61 9.76
CA ARG A 243 0.00 15.18 10.31
C ARG A 243 0.73 14.01 9.67
N GLY A 244 0.42 13.63 8.42
CA GLY A 244 1.49 12.91 7.71
C GLY A 244 1.14 12.06 6.52
N TYR A 245 -0.11 11.90 6.09
CA TYR A 245 -0.41 11.11 4.90
C TYR A 245 -1.44 11.80 4.01
N ALA A 246 -1.52 11.38 2.76
CA ALA A 246 -2.59 11.77 1.86
C ALA A 246 -3.94 11.40 2.49
N PRO A 247 -5.00 12.23 2.39
CA PRO A 247 -6.26 11.96 3.09
C PRO A 247 -6.96 10.66 2.65
N ALA A 248 -6.62 10.17 1.46
CA ALA A 248 -7.04 8.88 0.92
C ALA A 248 -6.32 7.67 1.57
N CYS A 249 -5.34 7.89 2.42
CA CYS A 249 -4.65 6.86 3.19
C CYS A 249 -5.09 6.95 4.66
N LEU A 250 -5.61 5.85 5.19
CA LEU A 250 -5.92 5.70 6.60
C LEU A 250 -4.88 4.80 7.26
N MET A 251 -4.29 5.30 8.35
CA MET A 251 -3.31 4.56 9.14
C MET A 251 -4.01 3.92 10.33
N LEU A 252 -4.08 2.60 10.34
CA LEU A 252 -4.47 1.84 11.53
C LEU A 252 -3.25 1.60 12.41
N SER A 253 -3.47 1.51 13.72
CA SER A 253 -2.44 0.98 14.63
C SER A 253 -2.00 -0.41 14.15
N GLN A 254 -0.70 -0.69 14.21
CA GLN A 254 -0.14 -2.02 13.90
C GLN A 254 -0.87 -3.14 14.62
N LYS A 255 -1.39 -2.90 15.82
CA LYS A 255 -2.14 -3.89 16.59
C LYS A 255 -3.27 -4.54 15.80
N HIS A 256 -3.91 -3.79 14.90
CA HIS A 256 -5.09 -4.28 14.18
C HIS A 256 -4.75 -5.16 12.96
N ILE A 257 -3.61 -4.93 12.30
CA ILE A 257 -3.33 -5.55 11.00
C ILE A 257 -1.88 -5.99 10.78
N ASN A 258 -0.95 -5.69 11.70
CA ASN A 258 0.48 -5.83 11.46
C ASN A 258 1.30 -5.93 12.76
N GLY A 259 0.84 -6.73 13.73
CA GLY A 259 1.51 -6.89 15.02
C GLY A 259 2.81 -7.69 14.87
N TYR A 260 3.85 -7.35 15.63
CA TYR A 260 5.17 -8.01 15.50
C TYR A 260 5.44 -8.95 16.67
N PRO A 261 6.18 -10.06 16.49
CA PRO A 261 6.62 -10.89 17.61
C PRO A 261 7.30 -10.04 18.69
N PRO A 262 7.05 -10.27 20.00
CA PRO A 262 7.57 -9.41 21.07
C PRO A 262 9.08 -9.16 21.03
N ILE A 263 9.86 -10.15 20.58
CA ILE A 263 11.31 -10.02 20.40
C ILE A 263 11.70 -9.05 19.27
N VAL A 264 10.94 -9.02 18.18
CA VAL A 264 11.13 -8.07 17.07
C VAL A 264 10.66 -6.68 17.51
N ALA A 265 9.47 -6.60 18.13
CA ALA A 265 8.91 -5.34 18.58
C ALA A 265 9.78 -4.63 19.63
N SER A 266 10.34 -5.39 20.58
CA SER A 266 11.19 -4.84 21.65
C SER A 266 12.54 -4.33 21.15
N ALA A 267 13.07 -4.87 20.05
CA ALA A 267 14.34 -4.42 19.46
C ALA A 267 14.26 -2.96 18.97
N LEU A 268 13.10 -2.55 18.44
CA LEU A 268 12.91 -1.22 17.87
C LEU A 268 12.21 -0.23 18.80
N ARG A 269 11.60 -0.72 19.91
CA ARG A 269 10.86 0.06 20.94
C ARG A 269 9.68 0.90 20.44
N THR A 270 9.48 0.95 19.14
CA THR A 270 8.48 1.76 18.43
C THR A 270 7.41 0.90 17.78
N HIS A 271 7.59 -0.42 17.81
CA HIS A 271 6.70 -1.38 17.19
C HIS A 271 5.74 -1.95 18.22
N VAL A 272 4.52 -2.25 17.77
CA VAL A 272 3.52 -2.88 18.62
C VAL A 272 3.76 -4.38 18.64
N ALA A 273 3.97 -4.93 19.85
CA ALA A 273 4.05 -6.37 20.04
C ALA A 273 2.69 -7.02 19.78
N PHE A 274 2.72 -8.17 19.12
CA PHE A 274 1.59 -9.06 18.95
C PHE A 274 1.17 -9.63 20.30
N ASP A 275 -0.14 -9.59 20.56
CA ASP A 275 -0.81 -10.26 21.67
C ASP A 275 -1.72 -11.38 21.17
N SER A 276 -2.00 -12.36 22.04
CA SER A 276 -2.97 -13.42 21.72
C SER A 276 -4.34 -12.83 21.42
N GLY A 277 -4.92 -13.19 20.27
CA GLY A 277 -6.18 -12.65 19.76
C GLY A 277 -6.02 -11.50 18.75
N ASP A 278 -4.79 -11.02 18.51
CA ASP A 278 -4.56 -10.09 17.40
C ASP A 278 -4.74 -10.80 16.05
N PHE A 279 -5.16 -10.04 15.03
CA PHE A 279 -5.56 -10.58 13.74
C PHE A 279 -4.40 -11.16 12.94
N ILE A 280 -3.32 -10.38 12.79
CA ILE A 280 -2.17 -10.73 11.96
C ILE A 280 -0.88 -10.54 12.76
N VAL A 281 0.04 -11.50 12.62
CA VAL A 281 1.43 -11.36 13.04
C VAL A 281 2.35 -11.26 11.83
N SER A 282 3.31 -10.34 11.87
CA SER A 282 4.25 -10.07 10.78
C SER A 282 5.69 -10.18 11.27
N PHE A 283 6.54 -10.86 10.51
CA PHE A 283 7.94 -11.12 10.84
C PHE A 283 8.91 -10.20 10.12
N SER A 284 8.41 -9.06 9.63
CA SER A 284 9.20 -8.08 8.90
C SER A 284 10.40 -7.63 9.72
N GLY A 285 11.59 -7.70 9.11
CA GLY A 285 12.84 -7.35 9.76
C GLY A 285 13.33 -8.34 10.81
N CYS A 286 12.67 -9.48 11.05
CA CYS A 286 13.12 -10.44 12.06
C CYS A 286 14.59 -10.84 11.87
N LYS A 287 15.01 -11.11 10.63
CA LYS A 287 16.40 -11.47 10.28
C LYS A 287 17.40 -10.33 10.53
N VAL A 288 16.94 -9.08 10.59
CA VAL A 288 17.78 -7.93 10.90
C VAL A 288 18.04 -7.84 12.40
N TYR A 289 17.04 -8.16 13.22
CA TYR A 289 17.10 -8.00 14.69
C TYR A 289 17.43 -9.29 15.44
N SER A 290 17.42 -10.43 14.76
CA SER A 290 17.71 -11.74 15.32
C SER A 290 18.43 -12.65 14.33
N SER A 291 18.81 -13.85 14.77
CA SER A 291 19.42 -14.84 13.87
C SER A 291 18.35 -15.52 13.00
N GLN A 292 18.78 -16.10 11.86
CA GLN A 292 17.88 -16.86 11.00
C GLN A 292 17.21 -18.01 11.76
N GLU A 293 17.95 -18.69 12.63
CA GLU A 293 17.47 -19.79 13.47
C GLU A 293 16.38 -19.30 14.42
N VAL A 294 16.58 -18.17 15.09
CA VAL A 294 15.57 -17.61 16.01
C VAL A 294 14.31 -17.22 15.23
N CYS A 295 14.44 -16.59 14.07
CA CYS A 295 13.29 -16.25 13.24
C CYS A 295 12.52 -17.47 12.77
N ASN A 296 13.22 -18.53 12.35
CA ASN A 296 12.59 -19.79 11.95
C ASN A 296 11.83 -20.41 13.14
N GLN A 297 12.43 -20.43 14.33
CA GLN A 297 11.77 -20.98 15.54
C GLN A 297 10.55 -20.15 15.95
N LEU A 298 10.61 -18.82 15.85
CA LEU A 298 9.44 -17.97 16.11
C LEU A 298 8.35 -18.24 15.08
N PHE A 299 8.69 -18.24 13.79
CA PHE A 299 7.76 -18.51 12.70
C PHE A 299 7.02 -19.85 12.91
N LEU A 300 7.78 -20.92 13.21
CA LEU A 300 7.20 -22.23 13.54
C LEU A 300 6.32 -22.18 14.80
N GLY A 301 6.76 -21.48 15.84
CA GLY A 301 6.00 -21.32 17.07
C GLY A 301 4.63 -20.67 16.84
N TYR A 302 4.57 -19.59 16.05
CA TYR A 302 3.32 -18.92 15.70
C TYR A 302 2.47 -19.76 14.74
N PHE A 303 3.09 -20.40 13.76
CA PHE A 303 2.40 -21.33 12.86
C PHE A 303 1.69 -22.44 13.65
N PHE A 304 2.36 -23.05 14.63
CA PHE A 304 1.77 -24.08 15.48
C PHE A 304 0.69 -23.58 16.46
N GLN A 305 0.66 -22.28 16.76
CA GLN A 305 -0.41 -21.68 17.55
C GLN A 305 -1.67 -21.44 16.71
N ALA A 306 -1.50 -21.00 15.45
CA ALA A 306 -2.60 -20.71 14.54
C ALA A 306 -3.23 -21.97 13.91
N HIS A 307 -2.51 -23.09 13.92
CA HIS A 307 -2.87 -24.31 13.22
C HIS A 307 -2.90 -25.55 14.11
N ASP A 308 -3.86 -26.45 13.86
CA ASP A 308 -3.90 -27.75 14.54
C ASP A 308 -2.74 -28.63 14.05
N MET A 309 -1.68 -28.69 14.85
CA MET A 309 -0.49 -29.48 14.54
C MET A 309 -0.81 -30.94 14.18
N GLN A 310 -1.81 -31.57 14.81
CA GLN A 310 -2.08 -32.98 14.55
C GLN A 310 -2.56 -33.21 13.12
N ALA A 311 -3.35 -32.29 12.58
CA ALA A 311 -3.77 -32.33 11.19
C ALA A 311 -2.57 -32.18 10.24
N HIS A 312 -1.59 -31.34 10.59
CA HIS A 312 -0.44 -31.04 9.72
C HIS A 312 0.69 -32.07 9.79
N MET A 313 0.85 -32.81 10.89
CA MET A 313 1.85 -33.89 10.96
C MET A 313 1.57 -35.04 9.96
N ALA A 314 0.34 -35.14 9.46
CA ALA A 314 -0.03 -36.06 8.40
C ALA A 314 0.40 -35.60 7.00
N ASP A 315 0.70 -34.31 6.81
CA ASP A 315 1.16 -33.76 5.53
C ASP A 315 2.66 -34.07 5.33
N PRO A 316 3.03 -34.87 4.31
CA PRO A 316 4.42 -35.26 4.09
C PRO A 316 5.33 -34.09 3.70
N VAL A 317 4.80 -33.04 3.06
CA VAL A 317 5.56 -31.85 2.68
C VAL A 317 5.88 -31.04 3.92
N LEU A 318 4.87 -30.70 4.72
CA LEU A 318 5.08 -29.97 5.98
C LEU A 318 5.97 -30.77 6.92
N ARG A 319 5.76 -32.08 7.02
CA ARG A 319 6.62 -32.95 7.82
C ARG A 319 8.09 -32.78 7.45
N SER A 320 8.44 -32.78 6.16
CA SER A 320 9.84 -32.60 5.75
C SER A 320 10.46 -31.28 6.21
N TRP A 321 9.66 -30.20 6.26
CA TRP A 321 10.08 -28.89 6.76
C TRP A 321 10.20 -28.83 8.28
N LEU A 322 9.34 -29.51 9.02
CA LEU A 322 9.34 -29.48 10.49
C LEU A 322 10.50 -30.27 11.11
N TRP A 323 11.09 -31.21 10.38
CA TRP A 323 12.17 -32.09 10.86
C TRP A 323 13.54 -31.81 10.21
N ALA A 324 13.64 -30.81 9.33
CA ALA A 324 14.88 -30.35 8.71
C ALA A 324 15.53 -29.24 9.54
#